data_AF-A0A7Z2V9B2-F1
#
_entry.id   AF-A0A7Z2V9B2-F1
#
_cell.length_a   1.000
_cell.length_b   1.000
_cell.length_c   1.000
_cell.angle_alpha   90.00
_cell.angle_beta   90.00
_cell.angle_gamma   90.00
#
_symmetry.space_group_name_H-M   'P 1'
#
loop_
_entity.id
_entity.type
_entity.pdbx_description
1 polymer ?
#
loop_
_entity_poly.entity_id
_entity_poly.type
_entity_poly.pdbx_seq_one_letter_code
_entity_poly.pdbx_strand_id
1 'polypeptide(L)'
;MKMGKRGAATSLLMVAMAASMPAMSQQPAAAATKEKPVLNASSEKSTRENVSYAIGMDVARSFEPIAQDIDLGAMQRAIENAFKGGKPLLSDEQTQATDTALRTALAARNGQQVPGMAPGSAPAAPSKENVGLMLGDRAVGPSLAGIKDEIDLSILMEAVRTVFAKGTTRLTQQEAAATMQAFATAKQGAAGAKNREEGNAFLAKNKTEKGVITTASGLQYMVLRQGSGERPMRTNKVRVNYEGKLLNGQVFDSSYQRGQPAEFGLDQVIPGWTEGVALMPVGSKYRFWIPSNLAYGPNGTQGGPIGPDATLTFDVELMGILP
;
A
#
# COMPACT_ATOMS: atom_id res chain seq x y z
N MET A 1 33.10 6.64 -28.06
CA MET A 1 32.33 5.88 -27.05
C MET A 1 31.81 6.88 -26.01
N LYS A 2 30.60 7.44 -26.22
CA LYS A 2 30.04 8.52 -25.38
C LYS A 2 29.18 7.91 -24.28
N MET A 3 29.58 8.10 -23.02
CA MET A 3 28.76 7.83 -21.83
C MET A 3 27.57 8.79 -21.81
N GLY A 4 26.35 8.24 -21.87
CA GLY A 4 25.11 8.97 -21.61
C GLY A 4 24.81 8.99 -20.11
N LYS A 5 24.92 10.17 -19.50
CA LYS A 5 24.39 10.43 -18.15
C LYS A 5 22.87 10.41 -18.22
N ARG A 6 22.23 9.40 -17.62
CA ARG A 6 20.79 9.43 -17.32
C ARG A 6 20.60 10.35 -16.11
N GLY A 7 20.13 11.57 -16.37
CA GLY A 7 19.61 12.44 -15.32
C GLY A 7 18.25 11.90 -14.87
N ALA A 8 18.18 11.42 -13.63
CA ALA A 8 16.91 11.22 -12.96
C ALA A 8 16.35 12.60 -12.59
N ALA A 9 15.45 13.13 -13.42
CA ALA A 9 14.64 14.30 -13.07
C ALA A 9 13.47 13.79 -12.23
N THR A 10 13.56 13.96 -10.91
CA THR A 10 12.49 13.69 -9.96
C THR A 10 11.32 14.64 -10.26
N SER A 11 10.28 14.18 -10.96
CA SER A 11 9.04 14.94 -11.15
C SER A 11 8.39 15.19 -9.79
N LEU A 12 8.41 16.47 -9.35
CA LEU A 12 7.83 16.91 -8.08
C LEU A 12 6.29 16.97 -8.08
N LEU A 13 5.63 16.73 -9.22
CA LEU A 13 4.16 16.66 -9.30
C LEU A 13 3.59 15.28 -8.94
N MET A 14 4.41 14.39 -8.38
CA MET A 14 3.90 13.38 -7.47
C MET A 14 3.70 14.04 -6.11
N VAL A 15 2.61 14.81 -5.97
CA VAL A 15 1.97 14.88 -4.65
C VAL A 15 1.56 13.44 -4.41
N ALA A 16 2.38 12.74 -3.63
CA ALA A 16 1.96 11.49 -3.04
C ALA A 16 0.58 11.80 -2.43
N MET A 17 -0.43 11.04 -2.83
CA MET A 17 -1.53 10.73 -1.92
C MET A 17 -0.93 9.90 -0.77
N ALA A 18 -0.01 10.52 -0.02
CA ALA A 18 0.30 10.11 1.32
C ALA A 18 -0.97 10.44 2.08
N ALA A 19 -1.64 9.41 2.56
CA ALA A 19 -2.59 9.54 3.64
C ALA A 19 -1.87 10.25 4.79
N SER A 20 -1.95 11.58 4.83
CA SER A 20 -1.63 12.38 6.00
C SER A 20 -2.74 12.11 7.01
N MET A 21 -2.60 10.99 7.72
CA MET A 21 -3.29 10.81 8.98
C MET A 21 -2.82 11.94 9.90
N PRO A 22 -3.71 12.79 10.43
CA PRO A 22 -3.32 13.68 11.50
C PRO A 22 -2.92 12.82 12.70
N ALA A 23 -1.79 13.15 13.32
CA ALA A 23 -1.36 12.58 14.58
C ALA A 23 -2.52 12.70 15.60
N MET A 24 -3.03 11.56 16.07
CA MET A 24 -3.99 11.51 17.18
C MET A 24 -3.31 12.05 18.44
N SER A 25 -3.52 13.33 18.75
CA SER A 25 -3.38 13.80 20.13
C SER A 25 -4.52 13.18 20.94
N GLN A 26 -4.14 12.41 21.97
CA GLN A 26 -5.06 11.83 22.94
C GLN A 26 -5.89 12.96 23.59
N GLN A 27 -7.21 12.92 23.40
CA GLN A 27 -8.15 13.70 24.20
C GLN A 27 -9.18 12.74 24.83
N PRO A 28 -9.58 12.94 26.10
CA PRO A 28 -10.30 11.92 26.87
C PRO A 28 -11.72 11.69 26.36
N ALA A 29 -12.19 10.46 26.54
CA ALA A 29 -13.54 10.01 26.24
C ALA A 29 -14.62 10.93 26.86
N ALA A 30 -15.51 11.45 26.01
CA ALA A 30 -16.72 12.15 26.43
C ALA A 30 -17.96 11.51 25.78
N ALA A 31 -18.82 11.01 26.66
CA ALA A 31 -20.23 10.65 26.56
C ALA A 31 -20.88 10.41 25.18
N ALA A 32 -21.37 9.18 25.01
CA ALA A 32 -22.23 8.74 23.93
C ALA A 32 -23.58 9.50 23.92
N THR A 33 -23.80 10.30 22.87
CA THR A 33 -25.14 10.71 22.43
C THR A 33 -25.50 9.97 21.15
N LYS A 34 -26.66 9.31 21.18
CA LYS A 34 -27.25 8.54 20.10
C LYS A 34 -27.54 9.44 18.89
N GLU A 35 -26.75 9.32 17.83
CA GLU A 35 -27.13 9.77 16.49
C GLU A 35 -27.41 8.56 15.59
N LYS A 36 -28.50 8.69 14.81
CA LYS A 36 -29.09 7.64 13.98
C LYS A 36 -28.10 7.16 12.91
N PRO A 37 -28.06 5.85 12.60
CA PRO A 37 -27.28 5.36 11.48
C PRO A 37 -27.97 5.76 10.18
N VAL A 38 -27.45 6.79 9.50
CA VAL A 38 -27.80 7.05 8.10
C VAL A 38 -26.70 6.46 7.25
N LEU A 39 -26.92 5.23 6.81
CA LEU A 39 -26.58 4.71 5.49
C LEU A 39 -27.03 3.25 5.45
N ASN A 40 -28.27 3.05 5.04
CA ASN A 40 -28.82 1.74 4.70
C ASN A 40 -28.15 1.30 3.38
N ALA A 41 -26.95 0.73 3.46
CA ALA A 41 -26.25 0.12 2.33
C ALA A 41 -27.03 -1.12 1.88
N SER A 42 -28.00 -0.93 1.00
CA SER A 42 -29.00 -1.95 0.67
C SER A 42 -28.60 -2.83 -0.53
N SER A 43 -27.39 -2.66 -1.10
CA SER A 43 -26.84 -3.56 -2.13
C SER A 43 -25.34 -3.30 -2.36
N GLU A 44 -24.60 -4.33 -2.81
CA GLU A 44 -23.20 -4.21 -3.25
C GLU A 44 -23.03 -3.13 -4.34
N LYS A 45 -24.02 -3.01 -5.23
CA LYS A 45 -24.09 -1.96 -6.25
C LYS A 45 -24.06 -0.56 -5.61
N SER A 46 -24.89 -0.32 -4.60
CA SER A 46 -24.92 0.96 -3.89
C SER A 46 -23.60 1.28 -3.18
N THR A 47 -22.92 0.27 -2.63
CA THR A 47 -21.58 0.44 -2.05
C THR A 47 -20.56 0.85 -3.10
N ARG A 48 -20.52 0.15 -4.25
CA ARG A 48 -19.62 0.48 -5.37
C ARG A 48 -19.84 1.90 -5.89
N GLU A 49 -21.10 2.31 -6.07
CA GLU A 49 -21.44 3.65 -6.54
C GLU A 49 -20.96 4.74 -5.55
N ASN A 50 -21.23 4.56 -4.25
CA ASN A 50 -20.81 5.51 -3.22
C ASN A 50 -19.28 5.61 -3.09
N VAL A 51 -18.58 4.48 -3.13
CA VAL A 51 -17.10 4.44 -3.12
C VAL A 51 -16.56 5.18 -4.34
N SER A 52 -17.11 4.91 -5.52
CA SER A 52 -16.69 5.57 -6.78
C SER A 52 -16.89 7.08 -6.71
N TYR A 53 -18.04 7.53 -6.19
CA TYR A 53 -18.36 8.94 -6.04
C TYR A 53 -17.43 9.62 -5.01
N ALA A 54 -17.20 8.97 -3.86
CA ALA A 54 -16.29 9.48 -2.83
C ALA A 54 -14.85 9.63 -3.36
N ILE A 55 -14.32 8.63 -4.08
CA ILE A 55 -13.02 8.71 -4.75
C ILE A 55 -12.99 9.88 -5.73
N GLY A 56 -14.04 10.05 -6.54
CA GLY A 56 -14.10 11.15 -7.49
C GLY A 56 -14.12 12.54 -6.81
N MET A 57 -14.75 12.67 -5.65
CA MET A 57 -14.66 13.89 -4.84
C MET A 57 -13.23 14.14 -4.34
N ASP A 58 -12.54 13.11 -3.85
CA ASP A 58 -11.16 13.24 -3.34
C ASP A 58 -10.18 13.58 -4.47
N VAL A 59 -10.33 12.95 -5.64
CA VAL A 59 -9.58 13.27 -6.86
C VAL A 59 -9.81 14.74 -7.24
N ALA A 60 -11.05 15.20 -7.26
CA ALA A 60 -11.37 16.58 -7.61
C ALA A 60 -10.72 17.58 -6.65
N ARG A 61 -10.89 17.41 -5.34
CA ARG A 61 -10.28 18.31 -4.34
C ARG A 61 -8.75 18.36 -4.48
N SER A 62 -8.11 17.23 -4.78
CA SER A 62 -6.66 17.15 -4.97
C SER A 62 -6.16 18.00 -6.15
N PHE A 63 -7.01 18.26 -7.14
CA PHE A 63 -6.66 19.00 -8.35
C PHE A 63 -7.41 20.34 -8.49
N GLU A 64 -8.14 20.77 -7.46
CA GLU A 64 -8.89 22.03 -7.47
C GLU A 64 -8.04 23.25 -7.87
N PRO A 65 -6.77 23.43 -7.40
CA PRO A 65 -5.94 24.57 -7.80
C PRO A 65 -5.64 24.67 -9.30
N ILE A 66 -5.75 23.56 -10.03
CA ILE A 66 -5.50 23.47 -11.47
C ILE A 66 -6.75 23.08 -12.26
N ALA A 67 -7.94 23.08 -11.65
CA ALA A 67 -9.18 22.61 -12.28
C ALA A 67 -9.43 23.27 -13.66
N GLN A 68 -9.12 24.56 -13.78
CA GLN A 68 -9.29 25.32 -15.03
C GLN A 68 -8.35 24.87 -16.17
N ASP A 69 -7.27 24.16 -15.86
CA ASP A 69 -6.25 23.70 -16.80
C ASP A 69 -6.42 22.23 -17.19
N ILE A 70 -7.46 21.54 -16.71
CA ILE A 70 -7.64 20.11 -16.94
C ILE A 70 -8.71 19.88 -18.02
N ASP A 71 -8.37 19.09 -19.03
CA ASP A 71 -9.37 18.44 -19.89
C ASP A 71 -9.82 17.12 -19.25
N LEU A 72 -11.06 17.08 -18.75
CA LEU A 72 -11.62 15.91 -18.08
C LEU A 72 -11.87 14.73 -19.02
N GLY A 73 -12.08 14.97 -20.32
CA GLY A 73 -12.22 13.91 -21.30
C GLY A 73 -10.88 13.23 -21.59
N ALA A 74 -9.81 14.02 -21.70
CA ALA A 74 -8.45 13.53 -21.81
C ALA A 74 -8.02 12.75 -20.55
N MET A 75 -8.34 13.27 -19.36
CA MET A 75 -8.11 12.58 -18.09
C MET A 75 -8.82 11.23 -18.04
N GLN A 76 -10.11 11.18 -18.38
CA GLN A 76 -10.87 9.93 -18.42
C GLN A 76 -10.24 8.92 -19.39
N ARG A 77 -9.88 9.33 -20.61
CA ARG A 77 -9.22 8.46 -21.61
C ARG A 77 -7.92 7.85 -21.07
N ALA A 78 -7.11 8.64 -20.39
CA ALA A 78 -5.86 8.17 -19.80
C ALA A 78 -6.09 7.18 -18.64
N ILE A 79 -7.09 7.42 -17.78
CA ILE A 79 -7.47 6.47 -16.72
C ILE A 79 -7.95 5.14 -17.33
N GLU A 80 -8.81 5.19 -18.35
CA GLU A 80 -9.30 3.99 -19.05
C GLU A 80 -8.16 3.19 -19.70
N ASN A 81 -7.20 3.89 -20.31
CA ASN A 81 -6.00 3.28 -20.87
C ASN A 81 -5.16 2.59 -19.79
N ALA A 82 -4.95 3.23 -18.64
CA ALA A 82 -4.24 2.64 -17.51
C ALA A 82 -4.95 1.39 -16.96
N PHE A 83 -6.29 1.40 -16.85
CA PHE A 83 -7.06 0.24 -16.38
C PHE A 83 -6.95 -0.98 -17.31
N LYS A 84 -6.76 -0.72 -18.61
CA LYS A 84 -6.47 -1.73 -19.64
C LYS A 84 -5.00 -2.18 -19.65
N GLY A 85 -4.15 -1.66 -18.77
CA GLY A 85 -2.71 -1.95 -18.74
C GLY A 85 -1.94 -1.32 -19.90
N GLY A 86 -2.51 -0.28 -20.53
CA GLY A 86 -1.87 0.46 -21.60
C GLY A 86 -0.65 1.26 -21.09
N LYS A 87 0.27 1.56 -22.02
CA LYS A 87 1.36 2.50 -21.75
C LYS A 87 0.81 3.93 -21.68
N PRO A 88 1.47 4.85 -20.96
CA PRO A 88 1.07 6.26 -20.92
C PRO A 88 0.82 6.83 -22.33
N LEU A 89 -0.28 7.57 -22.49
CA LEU A 89 -0.67 8.24 -23.73
C LEU A 89 0.22 9.47 -24.00
N LEU A 90 0.81 10.05 -22.96
CA LEU A 90 1.88 11.04 -23.08
C LEU A 90 3.27 10.41 -23.02
N SER A 91 4.13 10.79 -23.95
CA SER A 91 5.57 10.51 -23.85
C SER A 91 6.19 11.20 -22.63
N ASP A 92 7.35 10.72 -22.17
CA ASP A 92 8.08 11.33 -21.04
C ASP A 92 8.46 12.78 -21.33
N GLU A 93 8.87 13.10 -22.57
CA GLU A 93 9.20 14.47 -22.98
C GLU A 93 7.98 15.39 -22.91
N GLN A 94 6.84 14.96 -23.47
CA GLN A 94 5.61 15.75 -23.41
C GLN A 94 5.10 15.89 -21.97
N THR A 95 5.28 14.87 -21.14
CA THR A 95 4.95 14.92 -19.70
C THR A 95 5.79 16.00 -19.01
N GLN A 96 7.12 16.00 -19.21
CA GLN A 96 8.03 16.99 -18.63
C GLN A 96 7.73 18.41 -19.10
N ALA A 97 7.44 18.58 -20.39
CA ALA A 97 7.07 19.88 -20.95
C ALA A 97 5.74 20.40 -20.35
N THR A 98 4.75 19.53 -20.23
CA THR A 98 3.44 19.86 -19.66
C THR A 98 3.54 20.21 -18.17
N ASP A 99 4.30 19.43 -17.40
CA ASP A 99 4.57 19.65 -15.99
C ASP A 99 5.30 21.00 -15.77
N THR A 100 6.29 21.30 -16.61
CA THR A 100 6.99 22.59 -16.57
C THR A 100 6.06 23.75 -16.89
N ALA A 101 5.28 23.66 -17.97
CA ALA A 101 4.34 24.70 -18.36
C ALA A 101 3.27 24.95 -17.27
N LEU A 102 2.73 23.88 -16.67
CA LEU A 102 1.75 23.98 -15.60
C LEU A 102 2.35 24.64 -14.35
N ARG A 103 3.56 24.26 -13.94
CA ARG A 103 4.27 24.89 -12.82
C ARG A 103 4.51 26.37 -13.06
N THR A 104 4.98 26.74 -14.26
CA THR A 104 5.21 28.14 -14.61
C THR A 104 3.92 28.94 -14.62
N ALA A 105 2.83 28.38 -15.16
CA ALA A 105 1.52 29.03 -15.15
C ALA A 105 0.95 29.20 -13.73
N LEU A 106 1.18 28.23 -12.82
CA LEU A 106 0.78 28.33 -11.42
C LEU A 106 1.61 29.39 -10.67
N ALA A 107 2.93 29.41 -10.85
CA ALA A 107 3.81 30.40 -10.24
C ALA A 107 3.38 31.82 -10.65
N ALA A 108 3.14 32.05 -11.94
CA ALA A 108 2.66 33.33 -12.44
C ALA A 108 1.29 33.72 -11.87
N ARG A 109 0.33 32.78 -11.80
CA ARG A 109 -0.99 33.01 -11.18
C ARG A 109 -0.90 33.38 -9.71
N ASN A 110 0.09 32.84 -9.00
CA ASN A 110 0.35 33.13 -7.59
C ASN A 110 1.24 34.37 -7.39
N GLY A 111 1.52 35.15 -8.43
CA GLY A 111 2.34 36.36 -8.36
C GLY A 111 3.83 36.11 -8.14
N GLN A 112 4.31 34.88 -8.33
CA GLN A 112 5.73 34.55 -8.21
C GLN A 112 6.47 34.92 -9.49
N GLN A 113 7.73 35.37 -9.35
CA GLN A 113 8.58 35.70 -10.49
C GLN A 113 9.02 34.42 -11.20
N VAL A 114 8.75 34.34 -12.51
CA VAL A 114 9.22 33.25 -13.36
C VAL A 114 10.64 33.57 -13.86
N PRO A 115 11.63 32.67 -13.64
CA PRO A 115 12.99 32.89 -14.13
C PRO A 115 13.03 33.11 -15.64
N GLY A 116 13.74 34.16 -16.08
CA GLY A 116 13.87 34.50 -17.50
C GLY A 116 12.66 35.22 -18.12
N MET A 117 11.64 35.57 -17.33
CA MET A 117 10.49 36.35 -17.76
C MET A 117 10.45 37.73 -17.08
N ALA A 118 9.95 38.73 -17.80
CA ALA A 118 9.78 40.08 -17.26
C ALA A 118 8.71 40.07 -16.14
N PRO A 119 8.87 40.87 -15.06
CA PRO A 119 7.83 41.00 -14.04
C PRO A 119 6.48 41.36 -14.66
N GLY A 120 5.44 40.56 -14.40
CA GLY A 120 4.08 40.75 -14.93
C GLY A 120 3.79 40.12 -16.30
N SER A 121 4.74 39.45 -16.96
CA SER A 121 4.43 38.71 -18.19
C SER A 121 3.73 37.37 -17.90
N ALA A 122 2.68 37.05 -18.66
CA ALA A 122 1.97 35.78 -18.54
C ALA A 122 2.69 34.68 -19.36
N PRO A 123 3.09 33.55 -18.75
CA PRO A 123 3.61 32.40 -19.48
C PRO A 123 2.53 31.78 -20.38
N ALA A 124 2.96 31.04 -21.42
CA ALA A 124 2.04 30.28 -22.25
C ALA A 124 1.25 29.29 -21.39
N ALA A 125 -0.08 29.24 -21.58
CA ALA A 125 -0.94 28.32 -20.87
C ALA A 125 -0.58 26.86 -21.23
N PRO A 126 -0.60 25.92 -20.26
CA PRO A 126 -0.39 24.52 -20.57
C PRO A 126 -1.52 23.99 -21.46
N SER A 127 -1.21 23.01 -22.31
CA SER A 127 -2.25 22.29 -23.06
C SER A 127 -3.16 21.55 -22.07
N LYS A 128 -4.44 21.92 -22.02
CA LYS A 128 -5.40 21.29 -21.10
C LYS A 128 -5.57 19.80 -21.36
N GLU A 129 -5.53 19.41 -22.64
CA GLU A 129 -5.54 18.01 -23.05
C GLU A 129 -4.33 17.27 -22.47
N ASN A 130 -3.12 17.82 -22.60
CA ASN A 130 -1.93 17.19 -22.04
C ASN A 130 -1.97 17.16 -20.50
N VAL A 131 -2.48 18.20 -19.84
CA VAL A 131 -2.65 18.17 -18.38
C VAL A 131 -3.61 17.04 -17.99
N GLY A 132 -4.74 16.90 -18.67
CA GLY A 132 -5.68 15.81 -18.43
C GLY A 132 -5.05 14.43 -18.62
N LEU A 133 -4.41 14.19 -19.78
CA LEU A 133 -3.69 12.95 -20.06
C LEU A 133 -2.62 12.67 -18.99
N MET A 134 -1.85 13.68 -18.60
CA MET A 134 -0.77 13.55 -17.62
C MET A 134 -1.30 13.10 -16.27
N LEU A 135 -2.38 13.72 -15.78
CA LEU A 135 -2.99 13.37 -14.49
C LEU A 135 -3.60 11.95 -14.55
N GLY A 136 -4.26 11.59 -15.64
CA GLY A 136 -4.81 10.25 -15.81
C GLY A 136 -3.72 9.17 -15.88
N ASP A 137 -2.66 9.39 -16.65
CA ASP A 137 -1.60 8.39 -16.88
C ASP A 137 -0.65 8.25 -15.68
N ARG A 138 -0.36 9.34 -14.98
CA ARG A 138 0.73 9.39 -13.98
C ARG A 138 0.26 9.46 -12.54
N ALA A 139 -0.99 9.86 -12.30
CA ALA A 139 -1.53 9.99 -10.95
C ALA A 139 -2.74 9.09 -10.73
N VAL A 140 -3.87 9.38 -11.38
CA VAL A 140 -5.15 8.77 -11.04
C VAL A 140 -5.30 7.34 -11.55
N GLY A 141 -4.90 7.07 -12.79
CA GLY A 141 -4.96 5.73 -13.37
C GLY A 141 -4.15 4.71 -12.56
N PRO A 142 -2.84 4.94 -12.32
CA PRO A 142 -2.02 4.03 -11.52
C PRO A 142 -2.50 3.87 -10.08
N SER A 143 -2.99 4.93 -9.42
CA SER A 143 -3.44 4.84 -8.03
C SER A 143 -4.70 4.01 -7.86
N LEU A 144 -5.57 3.96 -8.88
CA LEU A 144 -6.83 3.22 -8.85
C LEU A 144 -6.75 1.85 -9.53
N ALA A 145 -5.64 1.52 -10.19
CA ALA A 145 -5.49 0.27 -10.94
C ALA A 145 -5.74 -0.98 -10.08
N GLY A 146 -5.35 -0.96 -8.80
CA GLY A 146 -5.53 -2.08 -7.87
C GLY A 146 -6.97 -2.32 -7.38
N ILE A 147 -7.86 -1.34 -7.60
CA ILE A 147 -9.28 -1.41 -7.20
C ILE A 147 -10.23 -1.15 -8.38
N LYS A 148 -9.72 -1.19 -9.61
CA LYS A 148 -10.46 -0.82 -10.83
C LYS A 148 -11.78 -1.61 -11.00
N ASP A 149 -11.81 -2.85 -10.54
CA ASP A 149 -12.98 -3.73 -10.65
C ASP A 149 -14.06 -3.43 -9.60
N GLU A 150 -13.72 -2.61 -8.60
CA GLU A 150 -14.58 -2.23 -7.47
C GLU A 150 -15.08 -0.79 -7.54
N ILE A 151 -14.75 -0.10 -8.63
CA ILE A 151 -15.15 1.27 -8.88
C ILE A 151 -15.88 1.38 -10.22
N ASP A 152 -16.72 2.39 -10.35
CA ASP A 152 -17.37 2.80 -11.58
C ASP A 152 -16.75 4.12 -12.02
N LEU A 153 -15.98 4.07 -13.11
CA LEU A 153 -15.26 5.24 -13.61
C LEU A 153 -16.21 6.36 -14.05
N SER A 154 -17.41 6.03 -14.55
CA SER A 154 -18.39 7.04 -14.95
C SER A 154 -18.86 7.84 -13.74
N ILE A 155 -19.17 7.16 -12.63
CA ILE A 155 -19.61 7.80 -11.38
C ILE A 155 -18.47 8.58 -10.73
N LEU A 156 -17.25 8.05 -10.77
CA LEU A 156 -16.06 8.78 -10.33
C LEU A 156 -15.91 10.09 -11.09
N MET A 157 -15.94 10.03 -12.44
CA MET A 157 -15.79 11.23 -13.27
C MET A 157 -16.98 12.18 -13.15
N GLU A 158 -18.18 11.67 -12.83
CA GLU A 158 -19.32 12.50 -12.46
C GLU A 158 -19.02 13.34 -11.22
N ALA A 159 -18.52 12.73 -10.14
CA ALA A 159 -18.15 13.47 -8.93
C ALA A 159 -17.07 14.52 -9.22
N VAL A 160 -16.08 14.21 -10.06
CA VAL A 160 -15.05 15.17 -10.48
C VAL A 160 -15.67 16.38 -11.17
N ARG A 161 -16.56 16.17 -12.14
CA ARG A 161 -17.27 17.24 -12.85
C ARG A 161 -18.10 18.09 -11.88
N THR A 162 -18.84 17.46 -10.97
CA THR A 162 -19.69 18.14 -10.00
C THR A 162 -18.88 19.05 -9.08
N VAL A 163 -17.77 18.55 -8.52
CA VAL A 163 -16.91 19.34 -7.62
C VAL A 163 -16.24 20.50 -8.36
N PHE A 164 -15.70 20.28 -9.56
CA PHE A 164 -15.09 21.36 -10.37
C PHE A 164 -16.09 22.44 -10.79
N ALA A 165 -17.34 22.05 -11.04
CA ALA A 165 -18.43 22.99 -11.32
C ALA A 165 -18.97 23.70 -10.06
N LYS A 166 -18.42 23.41 -8.87
CA LYS A 166 -18.94 23.87 -7.57
C LYS A 166 -20.42 23.51 -7.36
N GLY A 167 -20.85 22.39 -7.94
CA GLY A 167 -22.21 21.88 -7.84
C GLY A 167 -22.49 21.19 -6.50
N THR A 168 -23.76 20.91 -6.25
CA THR A 168 -24.19 20.12 -5.09
C THR A 168 -23.77 18.66 -5.26
N THR A 169 -23.02 18.13 -4.30
CA THR A 169 -22.51 16.76 -4.34
C THR A 169 -23.51 15.76 -3.75
N ARG A 170 -23.49 14.52 -4.26
CA ARG A 170 -24.36 13.43 -3.77
C ARG A 170 -24.02 12.98 -2.34
N LEU A 171 -22.75 13.10 -1.97
CA LEU A 171 -22.24 12.80 -0.64
C LEU A 171 -21.66 14.08 -0.05
N THR A 172 -21.94 14.32 1.23
CA THR A 172 -21.18 15.29 2.02
C THR A 172 -19.72 14.85 2.18
N GLN A 173 -18.85 15.76 2.60
CA GLN A 173 -17.44 15.41 2.87
C GLN A 173 -17.32 14.33 3.96
N GLN A 174 -18.17 14.41 4.99
CA GLN A 174 -18.18 13.44 6.09
C GLN A 174 -18.66 12.06 5.61
N GLU A 175 -19.70 12.01 4.78
CA GLU A 175 -20.19 10.75 4.20
C GLU A 175 -19.18 10.14 3.24
N ALA A 176 -18.49 10.95 2.43
CA ALA A 176 -17.42 10.48 1.55
C ALA A 176 -16.26 9.87 2.38
N ALA A 177 -15.81 10.57 3.43
CA ALA A 177 -14.76 10.07 4.33
C ALA A 177 -15.17 8.77 5.05
N ALA A 178 -16.41 8.71 5.57
CA ALA A 178 -16.94 7.50 6.20
C ALA A 178 -17.05 6.34 5.20
N THR A 179 -17.45 6.61 3.97
CA THR A 179 -17.52 5.63 2.87
C THR A 179 -16.13 5.06 2.58
N MET A 180 -15.11 5.91 2.44
CA MET A 180 -13.74 5.46 2.20
C MET A 180 -13.15 4.68 3.37
N GLN A 181 -13.44 5.08 4.61
CA GLN A 181 -13.01 4.35 5.80
C GLN A 181 -13.66 2.96 5.86
N ALA A 182 -14.98 2.87 5.61
CA ALA A 182 -15.68 1.60 5.58
C ALA A 182 -15.17 0.68 4.46
N PHE A 183 -14.90 1.24 3.27
CA PHE A 183 -14.30 0.51 2.15
C PHE A 183 -12.92 -0.03 2.53
N ALA A 184 -12.04 0.79 3.12
CA ALA A 184 -10.72 0.35 3.56
C ALA A 184 -10.80 -0.77 4.61
N THR A 185 -11.68 -0.65 5.60
CA THR A 185 -11.90 -1.70 6.60
C THR A 185 -12.45 -2.99 5.98
N ALA A 186 -13.41 -2.89 5.06
CA ALA A 186 -13.94 -4.05 4.35
C ALA A 186 -12.86 -4.74 3.50
N LYS A 187 -11.99 -3.96 2.84
CA LYS A 187 -10.88 -4.47 2.06
C LYS A 187 -9.84 -5.19 2.91
N GLN A 188 -9.49 -4.63 4.06
CA GLN A 188 -8.62 -5.29 5.02
C GLN A 188 -9.24 -6.59 5.55
N GLY A 189 -10.54 -6.57 5.88
CA GLY A 189 -11.27 -7.76 6.32
C GLY A 189 -11.30 -8.86 5.26
N ALA A 190 -11.59 -8.51 4.00
CA ALA A 190 -11.60 -9.45 2.89
C ALA A 190 -10.20 -10.02 2.60
N ALA A 191 -9.16 -9.19 2.63
CA ALA A 191 -7.78 -9.64 2.49
C ALA A 191 -7.38 -10.59 3.63
N GLY A 192 -7.77 -10.29 4.87
CA GLY A 192 -7.52 -11.14 6.03
C GLY A 192 -8.24 -12.48 5.92
N ALA A 193 -9.52 -12.48 5.53
CA ALA A 193 -10.29 -13.70 5.30
C ALA A 193 -9.64 -14.59 4.23
N LYS A 194 -9.25 -14.00 3.10
CA LYS A 194 -8.53 -14.69 2.03
C LYS A 194 -7.20 -15.27 2.50
N ASN A 195 -6.36 -14.47 3.16
CA ASN A 195 -5.07 -14.92 3.67
C ASN A 195 -5.22 -16.05 4.71
N ARG A 196 -6.25 -15.98 5.57
CA ARG A 196 -6.55 -17.01 6.55
C ARG A 196 -6.98 -18.31 5.87
N GLU A 197 -7.84 -18.24 4.85
CA GLU A 197 -8.27 -19.40 4.09
C GLU A 197 -7.08 -20.06 3.36
N GLU A 198 -6.32 -19.27 2.60
CA GLU A 198 -5.14 -19.75 1.88
C GLU A 198 -4.08 -20.32 2.85
N GLY A 199 -3.83 -19.65 3.97
CA GLY A 199 -2.92 -20.09 5.02
C GLY A 199 -3.35 -21.40 5.66
N ASN A 200 -4.63 -21.52 6.04
CA ASN A 200 -5.18 -22.75 6.62
C ASN A 200 -5.12 -23.92 5.63
N ALA A 201 -5.48 -23.68 4.36
CA ALA A 201 -5.42 -24.69 3.32
C ALA A 201 -3.97 -25.14 3.08
N PHE A 202 -3.03 -24.18 3.00
CA PHE A 202 -1.61 -24.46 2.86
C PHE A 202 -1.10 -25.32 4.04
N LEU A 203 -1.35 -24.90 5.28
CA LEU A 203 -0.89 -25.60 6.48
C LEU A 203 -1.52 -26.99 6.61
N ALA A 204 -2.80 -27.15 6.25
CA ALA A 204 -3.49 -28.44 6.26
C ALA A 204 -2.88 -29.43 5.27
N LYS A 205 -2.40 -28.96 4.11
CA LYS A 205 -1.64 -29.77 3.17
C LYS A 205 -0.21 -30.02 3.65
N ASN A 206 0.49 -28.96 4.06
CA ASN A 206 1.91 -28.99 4.39
C ASN A 206 2.23 -29.94 5.55
N LYS A 207 1.33 -30.09 6.55
CA LYS A 207 1.52 -31.04 7.65
C LYS A 207 1.58 -32.52 7.22
N THR A 208 1.15 -32.83 5.99
CA THR A 208 1.19 -34.19 5.43
C THR A 208 2.47 -34.48 4.64
N GLU A 209 3.26 -33.44 4.35
CA GLU A 209 4.51 -33.56 3.61
C GLU A 209 5.58 -34.26 4.47
N LYS A 210 6.38 -35.12 3.83
CA LYS A 210 7.41 -35.89 4.53
C LYS A 210 8.45 -34.96 5.17
N GLY A 211 8.70 -35.14 6.46
CA GLY A 211 9.69 -34.37 7.21
C GLY A 211 9.14 -33.08 7.83
N VAL A 212 7.87 -32.74 7.57
CA VAL A 212 7.17 -31.67 8.30
C VAL A 212 6.69 -32.18 9.64
N ILE A 213 6.96 -31.42 10.69
CA ILE A 213 6.54 -31.67 12.06
C ILE A 213 5.62 -30.52 12.49
N THR A 214 4.48 -30.85 13.08
CA THR A 214 3.53 -29.87 13.63
C THR A 214 3.60 -29.89 15.16
N THR A 215 3.76 -28.74 15.79
CA THR A 215 3.72 -28.61 17.25
C THR A 215 2.28 -28.42 17.75
N ALA A 216 2.09 -28.48 19.07
CA ALA A 216 0.77 -28.29 19.68
C ALA A 216 0.19 -26.87 19.48
N SER A 217 1.03 -25.86 19.26
CA SER A 217 0.59 -24.48 18.97
C SER A 217 0.13 -24.28 17.53
N GLY A 218 0.40 -25.25 16.65
CA GLY A 218 0.13 -25.18 15.22
C GLY A 218 1.32 -24.71 14.39
N LEU A 219 2.46 -24.37 15.00
CA LEU A 219 3.71 -24.15 14.27
C LEU A 219 4.08 -25.42 13.49
N GLN A 220 4.39 -25.25 12.20
CA GLN A 220 4.96 -26.33 11.40
C GLN A 220 6.42 -26.03 11.08
N TYR A 221 7.25 -27.05 11.08
CA TYR A 221 8.65 -26.90 10.73
C TYR A 221 9.21 -28.13 10.04
N MET A 222 10.33 -27.93 9.34
CA MET A 222 11.10 -29.00 8.73
C MET A 222 12.58 -28.74 8.97
N VAL A 223 13.31 -29.80 9.35
CA VAL A 223 14.76 -29.74 9.52
C VAL A 223 15.42 -29.80 8.15
N LEU A 224 16.05 -28.70 7.71
CA LEU A 224 16.81 -28.66 6.46
C LEU A 224 18.25 -29.13 6.67
N ARG A 225 18.83 -28.76 7.81
CA ARG A 225 20.14 -29.21 8.26
C ARG A 225 20.14 -29.34 9.77
N GLN A 226 20.52 -30.50 10.27
CA GLN A 226 20.64 -30.75 11.70
C GLN A 226 21.97 -30.21 12.23
N GLY A 227 21.91 -29.39 13.28
CA GLY A 227 23.07 -28.98 14.08
C GLY A 227 23.24 -29.87 15.32
N SER A 228 24.34 -29.66 16.02
CA SER A 228 24.75 -30.48 17.18
C SER A 228 25.08 -29.65 18.42
N GLY A 229 24.91 -28.32 18.39
CA GLY A 229 25.16 -27.47 19.55
C GLY A 229 23.98 -27.44 20.54
N GLU A 230 24.11 -26.63 21.57
CA GLU A 230 23.06 -26.43 22.57
C GLU A 230 21.80 -25.79 21.95
N ARG A 231 20.65 -25.96 22.61
CA ARG A 231 19.41 -25.30 22.23
C ARG A 231 19.21 -24.04 23.06
N PRO A 232 18.80 -22.91 22.45
CA PRO A 232 18.53 -21.70 23.21
C PRO A 232 17.28 -21.85 24.09
N MET A 233 17.34 -21.28 25.29
CA MET A 233 16.17 -20.98 26.09
C MET A 233 15.43 -19.78 25.50
N ARG A 234 14.13 -19.68 25.80
CA ARG A 234 13.25 -18.62 25.30
C ARG A 234 13.68 -17.19 25.70
N THR A 235 14.53 -17.05 26.71
CA THR A 235 15.07 -15.76 27.20
C THR A 235 16.45 -15.45 26.63
N ASN A 236 17.05 -16.35 25.87
CA ASN A 236 18.37 -16.11 25.32
C ASN A 236 18.31 -15.13 24.15
N LYS A 237 19.43 -14.41 23.98
CA LYS A 237 19.74 -13.72 22.74
C LYS A 237 20.42 -14.70 21.77
N VAL A 238 20.03 -14.68 20.51
CA VAL A 238 20.57 -15.58 19.47
C VAL A 238 21.12 -14.80 18.30
N ARG A 239 22.08 -15.39 17.59
CA ARG A 239 22.55 -14.92 16.29
C ARG A 239 22.06 -15.86 15.19
N VAL A 240 21.41 -15.31 14.18
CA VAL A 240 20.79 -16.08 13.09
C VAL A 240 21.07 -15.47 11.73
N ASN A 241 21.09 -16.32 10.72
CA ASN A 241 20.73 -15.91 9.37
C ASN A 241 19.31 -16.35 9.07
N TYR A 242 18.54 -15.52 8.36
CA TYR A 242 17.17 -15.86 8.01
C TYR A 242 16.67 -15.19 6.74
N GLU A 243 15.61 -15.78 6.18
CA GLU A 243 14.80 -15.19 5.13
C GLU A 243 13.33 -15.45 5.40
N GLY A 244 12.54 -14.37 5.49
CA GLY A 244 11.09 -14.39 5.69
C GLY A 244 10.34 -14.11 4.39
N LYS A 245 9.38 -14.97 4.07
CA LYS A 245 8.54 -14.91 2.87
C LYS A 245 7.06 -15.07 3.18
N LEU A 246 6.23 -14.39 2.42
CA LEU A 246 4.80 -14.69 2.31
C LEU A 246 4.61 -15.98 1.49
N LEU A 247 3.43 -16.61 1.59
CA LEU A 247 3.12 -17.82 0.81
C LEU A 247 3.15 -17.62 -0.71
N ASN A 248 2.95 -16.38 -1.18
CA ASN A 248 3.11 -16.01 -2.59
C ASN A 248 4.59 -15.89 -3.04
N GLY A 249 5.55 -16.14 -2.15
CA GLY A 249 6.99 -16.09 -2.42
C GLY A 249 7.63 -14.71 -2.23
N GLN A 250 6.85 -13.65 -1.98
CA GLN A 250 7.38 -12.31 -1.70
C GLN A 250 8.24 -12.33 -0.45
N VAL A 251 9.52 -11.99 -0.59
CA VAL A 251 10.43 -11.75 0.53
C VAL A 251 10.06 -10.43 1.20
N PHE A 252 9.78 -10.46 2.50
CA PHE A 252 9.51 -9.24 3.28
C PHE A 252 10.69 -8.84 4.17
N ASP A 253 11.55 -9.78 4.53
CA ASP A 253 12.73 -9.53 5.36
C ASP A 253 13.79 -10.61 5.14
N SER A 254 15.08 -10.24 5.05
CA SER A 254 16.18 -11.18 4.81
C SER A 254 17.51 -10.64 5.35
N SER A 255 18.16 -11.39 6.24
CA SER A 255 19.52 -11.06 6.71
C SER A 255 20.56 -11.25 5.60
N TYR A 256 20.33 -12.20 4.69
CA TYR A 256 21.21 -12.45 3.55
C TYR A 256 21.26 -11.25 2.60
N GLN A 257 20.10 -10.62 2.33
CA GLN A 257 20.05 -9.41 1.50
C GLN A 257 20.75 -8.22 2.15
N ARG A 258 20.79 -8.17 3.50
CA ARG A 258 21.56 -7.17 4.24
C ARG A 258 23.05 -7.49 4.34
N GLY A 259 23.48 -8.70 3.98
CA GLY A 259 24.88 -9.12 4.00
C GLY A 259 25.45 -9.39 5.40
N GLN A 260 24.62 -9.41 6.45
CA GLN A 260 25.08 -9.67 7.82
C GLN A 260 24.03 -10.41 8.66
N PRO A 261 24.45 -11.32 9.57
CA PRO A 261 23.55 -11.99 10.50
C PRO A 261 22.77 -10.99 11.37
N ALA A 262 21.61 -11.41 11.84
CA ALA A 262 20.81 -10.66 12.78
C ALA A 262 20.92 -11.25 14.19
N GLU A 263 20.71 -10.39 15.19
CA GLU A 263 20.68 -10.80 16.58
C GLU A 263 19.34 -10.42 17.21
N PHE A 264 18.73 -11.36 17.91
CA PHE A 264 17.41 -11.17 18.51
C PHE A 264 17.37 -11.75 19.92
N GLY A 265 16.68 -11.07 20.85
CA GLY A 265 16.16 -11.72 22.04
C GLY A 265 14.97 -12.59 21.65
N LEU A 266 14.98 -13.87 22.03
CA LEU A 266 13.87 -14.78 21.67
C LEU A 266 12.54 -14.40 22.33
N ASP A 267 12.55 -13.57 23.36
CA ASP A 267 11.39 -12.97 24.03
C ASP A 267 10.86 -11.69 23.35
N GLN A 268 11.59 -11.16 22.36
CA GLN A 268 11.26 -9.92 21.64
C GLN A 268 10.79 -10.14 20.20
N VAL A 269 10.65 -11.39 19.78
CA VAL A 269 10.21 -11.79 18.44
C VAL A 269 8.81 -12.39 18.47
N ILE A 270 8.24 -12.66 17.29
CA ILE A 270 6.92 -13.28 17.19
C ILE A 270 6.88 -14.65 17.89
N PRO A 271 5.73 -15.07 18.47
CA PRO A 271 5.64 -16.31 19.25
C PRO A 271 6.15 -17.55 18.51
N GLY A 272 5.90 -17.66 17.20
CA GLY A 272 6.37 -18.78 16.39
C GLY A 272 7.90 -18.85 16.26
N TRP A 273 8.59 -17.71 16.31
CA TRP A 273 10.06 -17.66 16.36
C TRP A 273 10.58 -18.05 17.74
N THR A 274 9.99 -17.50 18.81
CA THR A 274 10.33 -17.87 20.19
C THR A 274 10.23 -19.38 20.42
N GLU A 275 9.17 -20.00 19.91
CA GLU A 275 8.97 -21.45 19.97
C GLU A 275 9.92 -22.19 19.03
N GLY A 276 9.92 -21.85 17.73
CA GLY A 276 10.63 -22.59 16.70
C GLY A 276 12.14 -22.59 16.88
N VAL A 277 12.74 -21.44 17.20
CA VAL A 277 14.19 -21.33 17.37
C VAL A 277 14.67 -22.07 18.62
N ALA A 278 13.85 -22.13 19.68
CA ALA A 278 14.16 -22.94 20.87
C ALA A 278 14.20 -24.46 20.59
N LEU A 279 13.62 -24.92 19.48
CA LEU A 279 13.72 -26.32 19.04
C LEU A 279 15.02 -26.62 18.28
N MET A 280 15.75 -25.59 17.86
CA MET A 280 16.94 -25.72 17.02
C MET A 280 18.21 -25.88 17.86
N PRO A 281 18.96 -26.98 17.70
CA PRO A 281 20.36 -27.01 18.11
C PRO A 281 21.16 -25.96 17.34
N VAL A 282 22.12 -25.30 17.99
CA VAL A 282 23.06 -24.41 17.29
C VAL A 282 23.74 -25.14 16.13
N GLY A 283 23.87 -24.46 14.99
CA GLY A 283 24.33 -24.97 13.70
C GLY A 283 23.21 -25.48 12.78
N SER A 284 21.99 -25.62 13.30
CA SER A 284 20.85 -26.10 12.51
C SER A 284 20.36 -25.06 11.51
N LYS A 285 19.75 -25.55 10.43
CA LYS A 285 18.93 -24.75 9.53
C LYS A 285 17.55 -25.37 9.42
N TYR A 286 16.52 -24.66 9.84
CA TYR A 286 15.13 -25.12 9.82
C TYR A 286 14.31 -24.23 8.88
N ARG A 287 13.27 -24.81 8.29
CA ARG A 287 12.17 -24.07 7.68
C ARG A 287 11.01 -24.05 8.65
N PHE A 288 10.41 -22.89 8.86
CA PHE A 288 9.20 -22.68 9.65
C PHE A 288 8.06 -22.22 8.75
N TRP A 289 6.86 -22.74 9.00
CA TRP A 289 5.59 -22.19 8.52
C TRP A 289 4.77 -21.80 9.74
N ILE A 290 4.62 -20.49 9.90
CA ILE A 290 4.09 -19.87 11.11
C ILE A 290 2.67 -19.37 10.82
N PRO A 291 1.62 -19.95 11.43
CA PRO A 291 0.26 -19.45 11.29
C PRO A 291 0.13 -18.04 11.87
N SER A 292 -0.86 -17.28 11.40
CA SER A 292 -0.97 -15.84 11.71
C SER A 292 -1.06 -15.54 13.22
N ASN A 293 -1.72 -16.42 13.99
CA ASN A 293 -1.86 -16.32 15.45
C ASN A 293 -0.53 -16.47 16.21
N LEU A 294 0.50 -17.06 15.59
CA LEU A 294 1.87 -17.13 16.10
C LEU A 294 2.79 -16.09 15.44
N ALA A 295 2.23 -15.18 14.65
CA ALA A 295 2.90 -14.12 13.91
C ALA A 295 2.27 -12.75 14.20
N TYR A 296 1.79 -12.04 13.16
CA TYR A 296 1.24 -10.67 13.26
C TYR A 296 -0.30 -10.62 13.30
N GLY A 297 -0.97 -11.78 13.33
CA GLY A 297 -2.41 -11.89 13.57
C GLY A 297 -3.30 -11.14 12.56
N PRO A 298 -4.52 -10.75 12.97
CA PRO A 298 -5.54 -10.21 12.06
C PRO A 298 -5.23 -8.83 11.52
N ASN A 299 -4.25 -8.12 12.08
CA ASN A 299 -3.89 -6.77 11.66
C ASN A 299 -2.66 -6.75 10.72
N GLY A 300 -1.83 -7.79 10.76
CA GLY A 300 -0.55 -7.78 10.06
C GLY A 300 0.38 -6.68 10.59
N THR A 301 1.27 -6.18 9.73
CA THR A 301 2.15 -5.05 10.05
C THR A 301 1.57 -3.74 9.54
N GLN A 302 1.42 -2.73 10.40
CA GLN A 302 0.92 -1.41 10.00
C GLN A 302 1.87 -0.74 8.98
N GLY A 303 1.36 -0.49 7.76
CA GLY A 303 2.16 0.09 6.67
C GLY A 303 3.29 -0.81 6.15
N GLY A 304 3.38 -2.06 6.64
CA GLY A 304 4.41 -3.01 6.27
C GLY A 304 3.94 -4.03 5.23
N PRO A 305 4.86 -4.85 4.73
CA PRO A 305 4.59 -5.83 3.67
C PRO A 305 3.73 -7.02 4.12
N ILE A 306 3.51 -7.22 5.43
CA ILE A 306 2.76 -8.36 5.96
C ILE A 306 1.31 -7.95 6.16
N GLY A 307 0.44 -8.55 5.35
CA GLY A 307 -1.00 -8.32 5.42
C GLY A 307 -1.68 -8.99 6.62
N PRO A 308 -2.97 -8.69 6.83
CA PRO A 308 -3.78 -9.30 7.88
C PRO A 308 -3.87 -10.82 7.71
N ASP A 309 -3.81 -11.55 8.82
CA ASP A 309 -3.91 -13.02 8.88
C ASP A 309 -2.94 -13.80 7.98
N ALA A 310 -1.82 -13.18 7.62
CA ALA A 310 -0.82 -13.83 6.77
C ALA A 310 -0.10 -14.96 7.52
N THR A 311 -0.04 -16.13 6.88
CA THR A 311 0.89 -17.22 7.25
C THR A 311 2.27 -16.90 6.69
N LEU A 312 3.30 -17.08 7.52
CA LEU A 312 4.67 -16.73 7.16
C LEU A 312 5.53 -17.97 6.96
N THR A 313 6.44 -17.92 5.99
CA THR A 313 7.50 -18.92 5.82
C THR A 313 8.82 -18.30 6.22
N PHE A 314 9.62 -18.99 7.03
CA PHE A 314 10.97 -18.59 7.36
C PHE A 314 11.96 -19.72 7.11
N ASP A 315 13.08 -19.43 6.48
CA ASP A 315 14.28 -20.26 6.58
C ASP A 315 15.21 -19.62 7.60
N VAL A 316 15.55 -20.33 8.67
CA VAL A 316 16.38 -19.82 9.77
C VAL A 316 17.58 -20.73 9.96
N GLU A 317 18.76 -20.14 10.02
CA GLU A 317 20.01 -20.78 10.39
C GLU A 317 20.47 -20.22 11.74
N LEU A 318 20.49 -21.08 12.76
CA LEU A 318 20.91 -20.69 14.11
C LEU A 318 22.43 -20.81 14.21
N MET A 319 23.11 -19.66 14.32
CA MET A 319 24.57 -19.60 14.33
C MET A 319 25.16 -19.69 15.74
N GLY A 320 24.44 -19.21 16.75
CA GLY A 320 24.91 -19.26 18.12
C GLY A 320 23.95 -18.62 19.13
N ILE A 321 24.23 -18.89 20.39
CA ILE A 321 23.60 -18.26 21.55
C ILE A 321 24.56 -17.19 22.06
N LEU A 322 24.04 -15.99 22.30
CA LEU A 322 24.79 -14.86 22.79
C LEU A 322 24.63 -14.74 24.32
N PRO A 323 25.66 -14.24 25.02
CA PRO A 323 25.61 -14.04 26.46
C PRO A 323 24.55 -13.01 26.88
#